data_AF-A0A945B8R1-F1
#
_entry.id   AF-A0A945B8R1-F1
#
_cell.length_a   1.000
_cell.length_b   1.000
_cell.length_c   1.000
_cell.angle_alpha   90.00
_cell.angle_beta   90.00
_cell.angle_gamma   90.00
#
_symmetry.space_group_name_H-M   'P 1'
#
loop_
_entity.id
_entity.type
_entity.pdbx_description
1 polymer ?
#
loop_
_entity_poly.entity_id
_entity_poly.type
_entity_poly.pdbx_seq_one_letter_code
_entity_poly.pdbx_strand_id
1 'polypeptide(L)'
;MIGKSRRKSDSGGNYWPGFVDAMATILLVIMFLLTVFILSQFYLANEISGKDNALEELREQLADLNSVLSIERLQNNELEKDILNLEISISELEIEKTSLINDLSIANEELVVLQDEVIKITTEYENKIIILEDNIEDRILQYELQRDELANRNKIILDLGAKEKEISNQLAVKNIEIEKKLERINKDDLKIIALNNKINIKESKILEIEQKLIKSGQIIIDIRKKNEELDRGLLNLNKTISSITSSNKSSEQVIIDLRKKDIESSSKVLDLKNSIKNLYGKSYKANDEIKILNIQLKALRKQMLEMQALLDDSKDRDIDQKARISDLGKKLNLALAQKVKELSEYRSEFFGKLKEILGDRSDIKIIGDRFIFQSEVLFGSGESEINIEGKRQLAKLSGAILDLMDEIPSDVNWILRVDGHTDKQPIKNAKFNSNWELSSARAISVVKFLIQMGIPPNRLAATGLGEFQPIDNYDDQEGYRKNRRIELKLTEG
;
A
#
# COMPACT_ATOMS: atom_id res chain seq x y z
N MET A 1 -158.05 128.02 70.59
CA MET A 1 -158.46 127.56 71.94
C MET A 1 -158.65 126.03 71.92
N ILE A 2 -158.18 125.27 72.94
CA ILE A 2 -158.69 123.94 73.44
C ILE A 2 -158.61 122.71 72.46
N GLY A 3 -158.49 121.42 72.86
CA GLY A 3 -158.05 120.77 74.12
C GLY A 3 -158.67 119.38 74.47
N LYS A 4 -157.86 118.46 75.05
CA LYS A 4 -158.17 117.17 75.78
C LYS A 4 -158.59 115.84 75.03
N SER A 5 -157.91 114.71 75.39
CA SER A 5 -158.44 113.35 75.82
C SER A 5 -158.51 112.03 74.94
N ARG A 6 -157.80 110.95 75.40
CA ARG A 6 -158.07 109.43 75.45
C ARG A 6 -157.84 108.35 74.31
N ARG A 7 -157.05 107.27 74.67
CA ARG A 7 -157.14 105.74 74.50
C ARG A 7 -156.95 104.87 73.17
N LYS A 8 -155.87 104.01 73.18
CA LYS A 8 -155.65 102.53 72.86
C LYS A 8 -155.62 101.81 71.43
N SER A 9 -154.56 100.98 71.21
CA SER A 9 -154.37 99.73 70.35
C SER A 9 -153.94 99.87 68.85
N ASP A 10 -153.31 98.92 68.08
CA ASP A 10 -152.83 97.50 68.29
C ASP A 10 -151.57 97.00 67.42
N SER A 11 -151.57 95.84 66.69
CA SER A 11 -150.38 94.99 66.26
C SER A 11 -150.11 94.62 64.75
N GLY A 12 -148.84 94.30 64.36
CA GLY A 12 -148.40 93.57 63.11
C GLY A 12 -146.90 93.70 62.68
N GLY A 13 -146.23 92.66 62.10
CA GLY A 13 -144.76 92.65 61.76
C GLY A 13 -144.27 91.70 60.63
N ASN A 14 -142.99 91.74 60.20
CA ASN A 14 -142.47 91.23 58.90
C ASN A 14 -141.03 90.59 58.93
N TYR A 15 -140.67 89.67 58.00
CA TYR A 15 -139.40 88.88 58.02
C TYR A 15 -138.74 88.63 56.63
N TRP A 16 -137.46 88.99 56.39
CA TRP A 16 -136.72 88.58 55.14
C TRP A 16 -135.17 88.79 55.16
N PRO A 17 -134.34 87.92 55.79
CA PRO A 17 -132.96 87.74 55.26
C PRO A 17 -132.27 86.35 55.39
N GLY A 18 -132.85 85.33 56.03
CA GLY A 18 -132.07 84.19 56.56
C GLY A 18 -131.67 83.01 55.64
N PHE A 19 -132.16 82.91 54.39
CA PHE A 19 -132.07 81.64 53.63
C PHE A 19 -130.75 81.42 52.86
N VAL A 20 -130.00 82.48 52.56
CA VAL A 20 -128.81 82.40 51.68
C VAL A 20 -127.60 81.75 52.37
N ASP A 21 -127.46 81.93 53.68
CA ASP A 21 -126.29 81.50 54.46
C ASP A 21 -126.25 79.96 54.69
N ALA A 22 -127.42 79.33 54.79
CA ALA A 22 -127.56 77.88 54.96
C ALA A 22 -127.19 77.09 53.70
N MET A 23 -127.38 77.66 52.50
CA MET A 23 -126.99 77.02 51.23
C MET A 23 -125.47 77.08 51.01
N ALA A 24 -124.84 78.21 51.34
CA ALA A 24 -123.39 78.37 51.21
C ALA A 24 -122.61 77.42 52.13
N THR A 25 -123.06 77.27 53.39
CA THR A 25 -122.41 76.40 54.38
C THR A 25 -122.50 74.90 54.02
N ILE A 26 -123.65 74.42 53.54
CA ILE A 26 -123.79 73.03 53.07
C ILE A 26 -122.87 72.75 51.87
N LEU A 27 -122.77 73.68 50.92
CA LEU A 27 -121.90 73.55 49.75
C LEU A 27 -120.41 73.51 50.15
N LEU A 28 -120.02 74.30 51.14
CA LEU A 28 -118.66 74.30 51.72
C LEU A 28 -118.30 72.97 52.40
N VAL A 29 -119.23 72.38 53.17
CA VAL A 29 -119.04 71.08 53.82
C VAL A 29 -118.94 69.94 52.80
N ILE A 30 -119.78 69.95 51.76
CA ILE A 30 -119.70 68.97 50.67
C ILE A 30 -118.37 69.09 49.92
N MET A 31 -117.94 70.31 49.59
CA MET A 31 -116.64 70.55 48.94
C MET A 31 -115.47 70.10 49.82
N PHE A 32 -115.52 70.32 51.13
CA PHE A 32 -114.49 69.86 52.06
C PHE A 32 -114.43 68.32 52.15
N LEU A 33 -115.56 67.63 52.19
CA LEU A 33 -115.59 66.17 52.14
C LEU A 33 -115.07 65.64 50.79
N LEU A 34 -115.39 66.30 49.68
CA LEU A 34 -114.88 65.97 48.36
C LEU A 34 -113.37 66.17 48.24
N THR A 35 -112.81 67.26 48.77
CA THR A 35 -111.36 67.49 48.74
C THR A 35 -110.60 66.53 49.66
N VAL A 36 -111.12 66.20 50.84
CA VAL A 36 -110.53 65.17 51.72
C VAL A 36 -110.58 63.80 51.05
N PHE A 37 -111.69 63.44 50.40
CA PHE A 37 -111.81 62.18 49.66
C PHE A 37 -110.85 62.15 48.46
N ILE A 38 -110.74 63.23 47.69
CA ILE A 38 -109.79 63.33 46.56
C ILE A 38 -108.34 63.26 47.06
N LEU A 39 -107.98 63.92 48.16
CA LEU A 39 -106.64 63.77 48.76
C LEU A 39 -106.37 62.34 49.21
N SER A 40 -107.34 61.68 49.85
CA SER A 40 -107.21 60.30 50.30
C SER A 40 -107.07 59.33 49.11
N GLN A 41 -107.86 59.50 48.06
CA GLN A 41 -107.75 58.74 46.80
C GLN A 41 -106.42 59.01 46.10
N PHE A 42 -105.94 60.26 46.07
CA PHE A 42 -104.65 60.62 45.48
C PHE A 42 -103.48 59.99 46.25
N TYR A 43 -103.50 60.01 47.59
CA TYR A 43 -102.50 59.33 48.41
C TYR A 43 -102.56 57.80 48.25
N LEU A 44 -103.76 57.20 48.23
CA LEU A 44 -103.91 55.76 47.96
C LEU A 44 -103.43 55.38 46.55
N ALA A 45 -103.72 56.19 45.54
CA ALA A 45 -103.27 55.96 44.17
C ALA A 45 -101.75 56.10 44.04
N ASN A 46 -101.12 57.08 44.70
CA ASN A 46 -99.66 57.19 44.76
C ASN A 46 -99.01 56.03 45.51
N GLU A 47 -99.58 55.61 46.64
CA GLU A 47 -99.05 54.51 47.47
C GLU A 47 -99.21 53.14 46.77
N ILE A 48 -100.33 52.92 46.06
CA ILE A 48 -100.56 51.74 45.22
C ILE A 48 -99.64 51.79 43.99
N SER A 49 -99.59 52.90 43.25
CA SER A 49 -98.69 53.05 42.09
C SER A 49 -97.21 52.89 42.47
N GLY A 50 -96.78 53.41 43.62
CA GLY A 50 -95.44 53.19 44.15
C GLY A 50 -95.14 51.73 44.45
N LYS A 51 -96.12 50.99 44.99
CA LYS A 51 -96.01 49.54 45.24
C LYS A 51 -96.05 48.71 43.97
N ASP A 52 -96.88 49.09 42.99
CA ASP A 52 -96.96 48.43 41.69
C ASP A 52 -95.66 48.63 40.90
N ASN A 53 -95.08 49.84 40.92
CA ASN A 53 -93.77 50.12 40.33
C ASN A 53 -92.65 49.30 41.02
N ALA A 54 -92.64 49.25 42.36
CA ALA A 54 -91.66 48.45 43.11
C ALA A 54 -91.83 46.93 42.89
N LEU A 55 -93.07 46.46 42.69
CA LEU A 55 -93.35 45.07 42.33
C LEU A 55 -92.91 44.74 40.90
N GLU A 56 -93.04 45.68 39.97
CA GLU A 56 -92.59 45.48 38.59
C GLU A 56 -91.06 45.53 38.49
N GLU A 57 -90.39 46.45 39.20
CA GLU A 57 -88.93 46.47 39.34
C GLU A 57 -88.39 45.17 39.98
N LEU A 58 -89.07 44.64 41.01
CA LEU A 58 -88.70 43.35 41.62
C LEU A 58 -88.94 42.17 40.67
N ARG A 59 -89.95 42.24 39.79
CA ARG A 59 -90.22 41.23 38.76
C ARG A 59 -89.19 41.27 37.65
N GLU A 60 -88.77 42.45 37.21
CA GLU A 60 -87.70 42.65 36.24
C GLU A 60 -86.37 42.11 36.80
N GLN A 61 -86.02 42.46 38.05
CA GLN A 61 -84.86 41.88 38.75
C GLN A 61 -84.96 40.35 38.89
N LEU A 62 -86.14 39.79 39.16
CA LEU A 62 -86.35 38.33 39.20
C LEU A 62 -86.22 37.69 37.81
N ALA A 63 -86.66 38.35 36.74
CA ALA A 63 -86.52 37.86 35.37
C ALA A 63 -85.04 37.85 34.96
N ASP A 64 -84.32 38.95 35.22
CA ASP A 64 -82.89 39.08 34.99
C ASP A 64 -82.10 38.03 35.79
N LEU A 65 -82.36 37.88 37.09
CA LEU A 65 -81.67 36.91 37.93
C LEU A 65 -81.90 35.46 37.46
N ASN A 66 -83.13 35.12 37.02
CA ASN A 66 -83.42 33.82 36.43
C ASN A 66 -82.71 33.63 35.08
N SER A 67 -82.57 34.69 34.27
CA SER A 67 -81.83 34.64 33.00
C SER A 67 -80.34 34.39 33.24
N VAL A 68 -79.71 35.13 34.17
CA VAL A 68 -78.31 34.97 34.56
C VAL A 68 -78.08 33.57 35.14
N LEU A 69 -78.92 33.11 36.05
CA LEU A 69 -78.85 31.76 36.63
C LEU A 69 -79.01 30.67 35.57
N SER A 70 -79.81 30.89 34.52
CA SER A 70 -79.92 29.94 33.40
C SER A 70 -78.65 29.91 32.55
N ILE A 71 -77.99 31.04 32.34
CA ILE A 71 -76.71 31.16 31.62
C ILE A 71 -75.59 30.51 32.43
N GLU A 72 -75.48 30.79 33.74
CA GLU A 72 -74.51 30.12 34.62
C GLU A 72 -74.71 28.60 34.65
N ARG A 73 -75.95 28.11 34.64
CA ARG A 73 -76.22 26.66 34.56
C ARG A 73 -75.79 26.07 33.22
N LEU A 74 -75.96 26.79 32.11
CA LEU A 74 -75.48 26.34 30.80
C LEU A 74 -73.94 26.32 30.76
N GLN A 75 -73.28 27.36 31.27
CA GLN A 75 -71.82 27.44 31.36
C GLN A 75 -71.24 26.35 32.27
N ASN A 76 -71.85 26.08 33.43
CA ASN A 76 -71.42 24.98 34.30
C ASN A 76 -71.58 23.62 33.62
N ASN A 77 -72.68 23.37 32.89
CA ASN A 77 -72.88 22.14 32.10
C ASN A 77 -71.90 22.00 30.91
N GLU A 78 -71.35 23.11 30.42
CA GLU A 78 -70.33 23.13 29.36
C GLU A 78 -68.94 22.84 29.96
N LEU A 79 -68.58 23.52 31.05
CA LEU A 79 -67.36 23.25 31.83
C LEU A 79 -67.30 21.80 32.35
N GLU A 80 -68.43 21.22 32.79
CA GLU A 80 -68.49 19.82 33.23
C GLU A 80 -68.18 18.84 32.09
N LYS A 81 -68.59 19.15 30.85
CA LYS A 81 -68.21 18.35 29.67
C LYS A 81 -66.75 18.52 29.30
N ASP A 82 -66.22 19.75 29.38
CA ASP A 82 -64.82 20.02 29.09
C ASP A 82 -63.90 19.32 30.10
N ILE A 83 -64.28 19.30 31.38
CA ILE A 83 -63.58 18.51 32.43
C ILE A 83 -63.60 17.03 32.07
N LEU A 84 -64.75 16.44 31.72
CA LEU A 84 -64.84 15.03 31.32
C LEU A 84 -63.98 14.71 30.08
N ASN A 85 -63.96 15.59 29.08
CA ASN A 85 -63.12 15.42 27.89
C ASN A 85 -61.62 15.49 28.23
N LEU A 86 -61.23 16.39 29.15
CA LEU A 86 -59.86 16.52 29.64
C LEU A 86 -59.45 15.30 30.47
N GLU A 87 -60.32 14.76 31.33
CA GLU A 87 -60.07 13.54 32.10
C GLU A 87 -59.85 12.33 31.17
N ILE A 88 -60.65 12.19 30.11
CA ILE A 88 -60.44 11.16 29.06
C ILE A 88 -59.08 11.35 28.38
N SER A 89 -58.77 12.56 27.92
CA SER A 89 -57.50 12.85 27.23
C SER A 89 -56.28 12.62 28.13
N ILE A 90 -56.39 12.93 29.43
CA ILE A 90 -55.34 12.64 30.42
C ILE A 90 -55.16 11.11 30.56
N SER A 91 -56.25 10.35 30.67
CA SER A 91 -56.18 8.89 30.78
C SER A 91 -55.58 8.24 29.53
N GLU A 92 -55.92 8.72 28.32
CA GLU A 92 -55.32 8.27 27.06
C GLU A 92 -53.81 8.55 27.02
N LEU A 93 -53.38 9.75 27.40
CA LEU A 93 -51.96 10.13 27.48
C LEU A 93 -51.20 9.36 28.57
N GLU A 94 -51.84 9.00 29.68
CA GLU A 94 -51.23 8.13 30.70
C GLU A 94 -51.00 6.72 30.17
N ILE A 95 -51.95 6.16 29.42
CA ILE A 95 -51.80 4.85 28.76
C ILE A 95 -50.66 4.91 27.73
N GLU A 96 -50.64 5.90 26.84
CA GLU A 96 -49.58 6.09 25.84
C GLU A 96 -48.20 6.21 26.51
N LYS A 97 -48.10 7.02 27.57
CA LYS A 97 -46.88 7.17 28.38
C LYS A 97 -46.42 5.83 28.98
N THR A 98 -47.33 4.99 29.49
CA THR A 98 -46.95 3.67 30.02
C THR A 98 -46.46 2.71 28.92
N SER A 99 -47.04 2.76 27.73
CA SER A 99 -46.54 2.01 26.56
C SER A 99 -45.12 2.46 26.20
N LEU A 100 -44.91 3.77 26.03
CA LEU A 100 -43.60 4.33 25.67
C LEU A 100 -42.51 4.03 26.71
N ILE A 101 -42.85 3.98 28.01
CA ILE A 101 -41.92 3.55 29.07
C ILE A 101 -41.54 2.08 28.91
N ASN A 102 -42.50 1.21 28.58
CA ASN A 102 -42.24 -0.21 28.35
C ASN A 102 -41.38 -0.43 27.09
N ASP A 103 -41.71 0.23 25.99
CA ASP A 103 -40.96 0.16 24.73
C ASP A 103 -39.53 0.68 24.90
N LEU A 104 -39.34 1.76 25.68
CA LEU A 104 -38.01 2.25 26.07
C LEU A 104 -37.24 1.24 26.94
N SER A 105 -37.92 0.50 27.81
CA SER A 105 -37.27 -0.55 28.61
C SER A 105 -36.76 -1.69 27.73
N ILE A 106 -37.60 -2.17 26.80
CA ILE A 106 -37.24 -3.23 25.84
C ILE A 106 -36.07 -2.79 24.96
N ALA A 107 -36.12 -1.59 24.39
CA ALA A 107 -35.05 -1.05 23.56
C ALA A 107 -33.71 -0.90 24.32
N ASN A 108 -33.75 -0.60 25.62
CA ASN A 108 -32.55 -0.57 26.46
C ASN A 108 -31.98 -1.97 26.75
N GLU A 109 -32.83 -2.98 26.95
CA GLU A 109 -32.38 -4.38 27.10
C GLU A 109 -31.73 -4.90 25.81
N GLU A 110 -32.34 -4.65 24.64
CA GLU A 110 -31.75 -4.98 23.33
C GLU A 110 -30.41 -4.27 23.11
N LEU A 111 -30.31 -2.98 23.47
CA LEU A 111 -29.07 -2.21 23.37
C LEU A 111 -27.94 -2.80 24.22
N VAL A 112 -28.24 -3.29 25.44
CA VAL A 112 -27.24 -3.95 26.30
C VAL A 112 -26.76 -5.27 25.70
N VAL A 113 -27.65 -6.07 25.10
CA VAL A 113 -27.27 -7.32 24.42
C VAL A 113 -26.37 -7.03 23.21
N LEU A 114 -26.72 -6.04 22.39
CA LEU A 114 -25.91 -5.63 21.24
C LEU A 114 -24.54 -5.07 21.67
N GLN A 115 -24.46 -4.37 22.80
CA GLN A 115 -23.18 -3.91 23.35
C GLN A 115 -22.26 -5.07 23.77
N ASP A 116 -22.80 -6.11 24.42
CA ASP A 116 -22.03 -7.29 24.81
C ASP A 116 -21.53 -8.08 23.57
N GLU A 117 -22.38 -8.21 22.54
CA GLU A 117 -21.99 -8.83 21.27
C GLU A 117 -20.88 -8.03 20.55
N VAL A 118 -20.96 -6.69 20.54
CA VAL A 118 -19.88 -5.84 20.00
C VAL A 118 -18.58 -5.99 20.80
N ILE A 119 -18.63 -6.07 22.12
CA ILE A 119 -17.44 -6.30 22.97
C ILE A 119 -16.81 -7.66 22.66
N LYS A 120 -17.63 -8.70 22.51
CA LYS A 120 -17.18 -10.06 22.17
C LYS A 120 -16.54 -10.13 20.78
N ILE A 121 -17.15 -9.49 19.78
CA ILE A 121 -16.58 -9.40 18.42
C ILE A 121 -15.27 -8.61 18.43
N THR A 122 -15.21 -7.49 19.17
CA THR A 122 -14.00 -6.66 19.28
C THR A 122 -12.84 -7.45 19.88
N THR A 123 -13.07 -8.12 21.02
CA THR A 123 -12.05 -8.96 21.66
C THR A 123 -11.64 -10.17 20.80
N GLU A 124 -12.52 -10.76 20.00
CA GLU A 124 -12.13 -11.80 19.03
C GLU A 124 -11.18 -11.24 17.94
N TYR A 125 -11.46 -10.04 17.41
CA TYR A 125 -10.59 -9.41 16.42
C TYR A 125 -9.26 -8.94 17.00
N GLU A 126 -9.23 -8.38 18.21
CA GLU A 126 -7.99 -8.02 18.92
C GLU A 126 -7.07 -9.23 19.09
N ASN A 127 -7.61 -10.37 19.54
CA ASN A 127 -6.84 -11.62 19.65
C ASN A 127 -6.31 -12.13 18.30
N LYS A 128 -7.09 -11.99 17.22
CA LYS A 128 -6.63 -12.34 15.86
C LYS A 128 -5.53 -11.41 15.36
N ILE A 129 -5.59 -10.12 15.69
CA ILE A 129 -4.56 -9.14 15.33
C ILE A 129 -3.24 -9.50 16.04
N ILE A 130 -3.26 -9.75 17.34
CA ILE A 130 -2.07 -10.15 18.12
C ILE A 130 -1.41 -11.39 17.51
N ILE A 131 -2.18 -12.45 17.19
CA ILE A 131 -1.66 -13.68 16.57
C ILE A 131 -1.04 -13.42 15.18
N LEU A 132 -1.58 -12.46 14.42
CA LEU A 132 -1.04 -12.08 13.12
C LEU A 132 0.23 -11.23 13.26
N GLU A 133 0.31 -10.35 14.26
CA GLU A 133 1.49 -9.55 14.57
C GLU A 133 2.68 -10.45 14.99
N ASP A 134 2.47 -11.38 15.93
CA ASP A 134 3.48 -12.38 16.33
C ASP A 134 4.03 -13.16 15.12
N ASN A 135 3.13 -13.63 14.23
CA ASN A 135 3.50 -14.40 13.04
C ASN A 135 4.29 -13.55 12.02
N ILE A 136 3.95 -12.27 11.90
CA ILE A 136 4.69 -11.33 11.05
C ILE A 136 6.07 -11.08 11.62
N GLU A 137 6.21 -10.91 12.94
CA GLU A 137 7.51 -10.69 13.60
C GLU A 137 8.44 -11.92 13.47
N ASP A 138 7.92 -13.14 13.70
CA ASP A 138 8.62 -14.40 13.45
C ASP A 138 9.13 -14.51 12.00
N ARG A 139 8.29 -14.11 11.02
CA ARG A 139 8.66 -14.13 9.60
C ARG A 139 9.71 -13.08 9.25
N ILE A 140 9.63 -11.88 9.83
CA ILE A 140 10.65 -10.84 9.69
C ILE A 140 12.00 -11.38 10.19
N LEU A 141 12.03 -11.95 11.39
CA LEU A 141 13.24 -12.54 11.98
C LEU A 141 13.86 -13.63 11.07
N GLN A 142 13.04 -14.50 10.48
CA GLN A 142 13.53 -15.50 9.51
C GLN A 142 14.13 -14.87 8.25
N TYR A 143 13.52 -13.81 7.69
CA TYR A 143 14.06 -13.13 6.53
C TYR A 143 15.37 -12.38 6.84
N GLU A 144 15.52 -11.81 8.03
CA GLU A 144 16.78 -11.18 8.44
C GLU A 144 17.92 -12.20 8.57
N LEU A 145 17.67 -13.36 9.18
CA LEU A 145 18.65 -14.45 9.26
C LEU A 145 19.09 -14.94 7.86
N GLN A 146 18.14 -15.08 6.92
CA GLN A 146 18.44 -15.45 5.53
C GLN A 146 19.26 -14.36 4.81
N ARG A 147 18.94 -13.08 5.02
CA ARG A 147 19.67 -11.94 4.43
C ARG A 147 21.13 -11.95 4.88
N ASP A 148 21.36 -12.16 6.17
CA ASP A 148 22.70 -12.14 6.75
C ASP A 148 23.52 -13.38 6.35
N GLU A 149 22.87 -14.54 6.16
CA GLU A 149 23.51 -15.70 5.54
C GLU A 149 23.93 -15.44 4.08
N LEU A 150 23.05 -14.82 3.29
CA LEU A 150 23.35 -14.43 1.89
C LEU A 150 24.50 -13.41 1.82
N ALA A 151 24.56 -12.45 2.75
CA ALA A 151 25.68 -11.51 2.86
C ALA A 151 27.02 -12.23 3.12
N ASN A 152 27.04 -13.20 4.03
CA ASN A 152 28.22 -14.02 4.29
C ASN A 152 28.62 -14.88 3.07
N ARG A 153 27.64 -15.51 2.40
CA ARG A 153 27.90 -16.29 1.17
C ARG A 153 28.49 -15.40 0.06
N ASN A 154 27.95 -14.21 -0.15
CA ASN A 154 28.47 -13.24 -1.14
C ASN A 154 29.91 -12.80 -0.81
N LYS A 155 30.24 -12.57 0.47
CA LYS A 155 31.61 -12.27 0.89
C LYS A 155 32.58 -13.42 0.56
N ILE A 156 32.18 -14.67 0.85
CA ILE A 156 32.99 -15.86 0.51
C ILE A 156 33.20 -15.97 -1.00
N ILE A 157 32.18 -15.70 -1.82
CA ILE A 157 32.28 -15.72 -3.29
C ILE A 157 33.30 -14.67 -3.79
N LEU A 158 33.30 -13.46 -3.22
CA LEU A 158 34.27 -12.42 -3.55
C LEU A 158 35.72 -12.83 -3.19
N ASP A 159 35.91 -13.38 -1.99
CA ASP A 159 37.22 -13.87 -1.53
C ASP A 159 37.73 -15.05 -2.39
N LEU A 160 36.84 -15.93 -2.84
CA LEU A 160 37.17 -17.03 -3.75
C LEU A 160 37.55 -16.50 -5.16
N GLY A 161 36.79 -15.56 -5.72
CA GLY A 161 37.10 -14.95 -7.01
C GLY A 161 38.42 -14.15 -7.01
N ALA A 162 38.80 -13.57 -5.87
CA ALA A 162 40.12 -12.97 -5.69
C ALA A 162 41.25 -14.02 -5.72
N LYS A 163 41.09 -15.14 -5.00
CA LYS A 163 42.04 -16.27 -5.00
C LYS A 163 42.15 -16.93 -6.38
N GLU A 164 41.05 -17.08 -7.11
CA GLU A 164 41.05 -17.62 -8.47
C GLU A 164 41.91 -16.77 -9.41
N LYS A 165 41.75 -15.44 -9.38
CA LYS A 165 42.59 -14.51 -10.15
C LYS A 165 44.07 -14.61 -9.75
N GLU A 166 44.37 -14.74 -8.46
CA GLU A 166 45.73 -14.92 -7.98
C GLU A 166 46.36 -16.22 -8.54
N ILE A 167 45.66 -17.35 -8.42
CA ILE A 167 46.09 -18.65 -8.95
C ILE A 167 46.27 -18.60 -10.46
N SER A 168 45.34 -17.98 -11.19
CA SER A 168 45.44 -17.80 -12.65
C SER A 168 46.68 -17.01 -13.04
N ASN A 169 47.00 -15.92 -12.33
CA ASN A 169 48.23 -15.14 -12.55
C ASN A 169 49.49 -15.97 -12.24
N GLN A 170 49.50 -16.74 -11.15
CA GLN A 170 50.63 -17.62 -10.80
C GLN A 170 50.85 -18.72 -11.86
N LEU A 171 49.78 -19.29 -12.41
CA LEU A 171 49.83 -20.27 -13.49
C LEU A 171 50.38 -19.66 -14.79
N ALA A 172 49.93 -18.46 -15.17
CA ALA A 172 50.46 -17.74 -16.33
C ALA A 172 51.97 -17.50 -16.21
N VAL A 173 52.45 -17.05 -15.05
CA VAL A 173 53.89 -16.85 -14.78
C VAL A 173 54.67 -18.18 -14.89
N LYS A 174 54.14 -19.28 -14.32
CA LYS A 174 54.79 -20.59 -14.43
C LYS A 174 54.82 -21.14 -15.85
N ASN A 175 53.76 -20.91 -16.66
CA ASN A 175 53.76 -21.33 -18.06
C ASN A 175 54.85 -20.63 -18.87
N ILE A 176 55.01 -19.31 -18.69
CA ILE A 176 56.11 -18.53 -19.30
C ILE A 176 57.50 -19.03 -18.85
N GLU A 177 57.64 -19.46 -17.59
CA GLU A 177 58.89 -20.06 -17.10
C GLU A 177 59.17 -21.44 -17.73
N ILE A 178 58.13 -22.25 -17.95
CA ILE A 178 58.21 -23.57 -18.60
C ILE A 178 58.58 -23.41 -20.07
N GLU A 179 57.94 -22.50 -20.80
CA GLU A 179 58.28 -22.19 -22.20
C GLU A 179 59.76 -21.78 -22.35
N LYS A 180 60.25 -20.87 -21.50
CA LYS A 180 61.68 -20.48 -21.46
C LYS A 180 62.63 -21.63 -21.13
N LYS A 181 62.18 -22.66 -20.40
CA LYS A 181 62.97 -23.88 -20.15
C LYS A 181 62.95 -24.80 -21.37
N LEU A 182 61.82 -24.96 -22.04
CA LEU A 182 61.69 -25.73 -23.28
C LEU A 182 62.54 -25.15 -24.42
N GLU A 183 62.58 -23.82 -24.59
CA GLU A 183 63.47 -23.17 -25.57
C GLU A 183 64.95 -23.47 -25.31
N ARG A 184 65.37 -23.52 -24.04
CA ARG A 184 66.76 -23.86 -23.67
C ARG A 184 67.07 -25.30 -24.00
N ILE A 185 66.17 -26.23 -23.68
CA ILE A 185 66.30 -27.66 -23.99
C ILE A 185 66.43 -27.85 -25.51
N ASN A 186 65.51 -27.28 -26.30
CA ASN A 186 65.57 -27.33 -27.77
C ASN A 186 66.91 -26.79 -28.33
N LYS A 187 67.44 -25.70 -27.74
CA LYS A 187 68.74 -25.14 -28.13
C LYS A 187 69.91 -26.05 -27.76
N ASP A 188 69.84 -26.78 -26.65
CA ASP A 188 70.86 -27.73 -26.23
C ASP A 188 70.79 -29.04 -27.05
N ASP A 189 69.60 -29.51 -27.41
CA ASP A 189 69.41 -30.64 -28.34
C ASP A 189 70.03 -30.36 -29.72
N LEU A 190 69.84 -29.14 -30.26
CA LEU A 190 70.51 -28.71 -31.49
C LEU A 190 72.04 -28.72 -31.37
N LYS A 191 72.61 -28.40 -30.20
CA LYS A 191 74.06 -28.53 -29.96
C LYS A 191 74.48 -30.01 -29.90
N ILE A 192 73.69 -30.87 -29.26
CA ILE A 192 73.96 -32.31 -29.18
C ILE A 192 73.98 -32.93 -30.59
N ILE A 193 73.00 -32.60 -31.44
CA ILE A 193 72.98 -33.03 -32.85
C ILE A 193 74.24 -32.55 -33.59
N ALA A 194 74.62 -31.28 -33.42
CA ALA A 194 75.83 -30.72 -34.04
C ALA A 194 77.14 -31.36 -33.52
N LEU A 195 77.18 -31.78 -32.25
CA LEU A 195 78.30 -32.51 -31.65
C LEU A 195 78.37 -33.95 -32.16
N ASN A 196 77.25 -34.66 -32.23
CA ASN A 196 77.18 -36.01 -32.77
C ASN A 196 77.62 -36.05 -34.24
N ASN A 197 77.20 -35.08 -35.06
CA ASN A 197 77.69 -34.96 -36.44
C ASN A 197 79.22 -34.77 -36.50
N LYS A 198 79.82 -34.00 -35.59
CA LYS A 198 81.28 -33.85 -35.48
C LYS A 198 81.97 -35.14 -35.00
N ILE A 199 81.33 -35.92 -34.13
CA ILE A 199 81.83 -37.21 -33.66
C ILE A 199 81.84 -38.21 -34.83
N ASN A 200 80.72 -38.38 -35.55
CA ASN A 200 80.62 -39.27 -36.71
C ASN A 200 81.68 -38.97 -37.79
N ILE A 201 81.97 -37.68 -38.04
CA ILE A 201 83.05 -37.25 -38.95
C ILE A 201 84.44 -37.65 -38.43
N LYS A 202 84.68 -37.56 -37.12
CA LYS A 202 85.95 -38.00 -36.51
C LYS A 202 86.10 -39.52 -36.53
N GLU A 203 85.04 -40.26 -36.21
CA GLU A 203 85.02 -41.72 -36.26
C GLU A 203 85.29 -42.24 -37.68
N SER A 204 84.68 -41.61 -38.70
CA SER A 204 84.97 -41.90 -40.12
C SER A 204 86.45 -41.71 -40.47
N LYS A 205 87.11 -40.67 -39.92
CA LYS A 205 88.55 -40.43 -40.10
C LYS A 205 89.42 -41.42 -39.33
N ILE A 206 88.99 -41.85 -38.14
CA ILE A 206 89.68 -42.89 -37.37
C ILE A 206 89.66 -44.21 -38.18
N LEU A 207 88.50 -44.60 -38.72
CA LEU A 207 88.36 -45.77 -39.57
C LEU A 207 89.28 -45.72 -40.81
N GLU A 208 89.40 -44.55 -41.45
CA GLU A 208 90.33 -44.35 -42.58
C GLU A 208 91.81 -44.51 -42.17
N ILE A 209 92.17 -44.03 -40.98
CA ILE A 209 93.52 -44.16 -40.41
C ILE A 209 93.82 -45.61 -40.02
N GLU A 210 92.85 -46.32 -39.43
CA GLU A 210 92.96 -47.75 -39.10
C GLU A 210 93.16 -48.60 -40.36
N GLN A 211 92.41 -48.34 -41.44
CA GLN A 211 92.63 -49.00 -42.72
C GLN A 211 94.03 -48.74 -43.31
N LYS A 212 94.57 -47.53 -43.17
CA LYS A 212 95.95 -47.21 -43.57
C LYS A 212 96.99 -47.93 -42.71
N LEU A 213 96.74 -48.05 -41.40
CA LEU A 213 97.56 -48.82 -40.47
C LEU A 213 97.57 -50.32 -40.80
N ILE A 214 96.42 -50.91 -41.12
CA ILE A 214 96.31 -52.32 -41.56
C ILE A 214 97.11 -52.54 -42.85
N LYS A 215 96.98 -51.65 -43.85
CA LYS A 215 97.78 -51.70 -45.09
C LYS A 215 99.29 -51.60 -44.81
N SER A 216 99.69 -50.70 -43.92
CA SER A 216 101.09 -50.55 -43.49
C SER A 216 101.60 -51.82 -42.78
N GLY A 217 100.80 -52.40 -41.89
CA GLY A 217 101.09 -53.67 -41.22
C GLY A 217 101.27 -54.83 -42.21
N GLN A 218 100.43 -54.91 -43.24
CA GLN A 218 100.58 -55.89 -44.32
C GLN A 218 101.89 -55.69 -45.09
N ILE A 219 102.24 -54.44 -45.44
CA ILE A 219 103.54 -54.12 -46.07
C ILE A 219 104.71 -54.55 -45.18
N ILE A 220 104.63 -54.35 -43.86
CA ILE A 220 105.66 -54.82 -42.91
C ILE A 220 105.74 -56.35 -42.87
N ILE A 221 104.60 -57.06 -42.93
CA ILE A 221 104.58 -58.53 -43.02
C ILE A 221 105.20 -59.00 -44.34
N ASP A 222 104.90 -58.34 -45.46
CA ASP A 222 105.45 -58.70 -46.77
C ASP A 222 106.95 -58.38 -46.87
N ILE A 223 107.41 -57.27 -46.28
CA ILE A 223 108.84 -56.98 -46.09
C ILE A 223 109.49 -58.04 -45.20
N ARG A 224 108.84 -58.46 -44.10
CA ARG A 224 109.38 -59.52 -43.23
C ARG A 224 109.49 -60.85 -43.97
N LYS A 225 108.47 -61.25 -44.75
CA LYS A 225 108.53 -62.45 -45.61
C LYS A 225 109.63 -62.34 -46.66
N LYS A 226 109.79 -61.17 -47.30
CA LYS A 226 110.85 -60.93 -48.28
C LYS A 226 112.24 -60.93 -47.64
N ASN A 227 112.35 -60.47 -46.39
CA ASN A 227 113.57 -60.61 -45.59
C ASN A 227 113.78 -62.07 -45.17
N GLU A 228 112.76 -62.86 -44.81
CA GLU A 228 112.90 -64.30 -44.57
C GLU A 228 113.31 -65.06 -45.85
N GLU A 229 112.82 -64.66 -47.02
CA GLU A 229 113.27 -65.18 -48.32
C GLU A 229 114.71 -64.77 -48.63
N LEU A 230 115.07 -63.52 -48.32
CA LEU A 230 116.45 -63.02 -48.40
C LEU A 230 117.36 -63.76 -47.42
N ASP A 231 116.90 -64.06 -46.21
CA ASP A 231 117.60 -64.82 -45.17
C ASP A 231 117.71 -66.30 -45.56
N ARG A 232 116.72 -66.88 -46.26
CA ARG A 232 116.84 -68.21 -46.89
C ARG A 232 117.80 -68.20 -48.08
N GLY A 233 117.82 -67.11 -48.86
CA GLY A 233 118.80 -66.87 -49.91
C GLY A 233 120.22 -66.75 -49.34
N LEU A 234 120.39 -65.97 -48.28
CA LEU A 234 121.59 -65.84 -47.47
C LEU A 234 121.91 -67.13 -46.71
N LEU A 235 120.94 -67.99 -46.39
CA LEU A 235 121.18 -69.32 -45.79
C LEU A 235 121.63 -70.34 -46.84
N ASN A 236 121.17 -70.24 -48.08
CA ASN A 236 121.72 -71.04 -49.19
C ASN A 236 123.11 -70.52 -49.61
N LEU A 237 123.30 -69.19 -49.67
CA LEU A 237 124.61 -68.58 -49.83
C LEU A 237 125.53 -68.93 -48.65
N ASN A 238 125.02 -68.95 -47.41
CA ASN A 238 125.69 -69.44 -46.21
C ASN A 238 125.73 -70.97 -46.11
N LYS A 239 125.13 -71.76 -47.00
CA LYS A 239 125.45 -73.19 -47.13
C LYS A 239 126.65 -73.36 -48.05
N THR A 240 126.71 -72.59 -49.14
CA THR A 240 127.89 -72.44 -49.99
C THR A 240 129.08 -71.81 -49.23
N ILE A 241 128.80 -70.92 -48.26
CA ILE A 241 129.80 -70.32 -47.36
C ILE A 241 129.94 -71.12 -46.04
N SER A 242 129.05 -72.04 -45.65
CA SER A 242 129.30 -72.95 -44.50
C SER A 242 130.13 -74.19 -44.88
N SER A 243 130.44 -74.39 -46.16
CA SER A 243 131.67 -75.08 -46.57
C SER A 243 132.94 -74.24 -46.33
N ILE A 244 132.81 -72.98 -45.88
CA ILE A 244 133.89 -72.03 -45.60
C ILE A 244 133.61 -71.30 -44.26
N THR A 245 133.87 -72.01 -43.15
CA THR A 245 134.01 -71.48 -41.78
C THR A 245 132.74 -71.37 -40.93
N SER A 246 132.64 -72.36 -40.03
CA SER A 246 131.86 -72.36 -38.80
C SER A 246 132.00 -71.12 -37.89
N SER A 247 130.89 -70.52 -37.44
CA SER A 247 130.60 -70.38 -35.99
C SER A 247 129.15 -69.93 -35.69
N ASN A 248 128.63 -70.45 -34.58
CA ASN A 248 127.28 -70.32 -34.03
C ASN A 248 126.95 -68.95 -33.40
N LYS A 249 125.64 -68.63 -33.36
CA LYS A 249 124.90 -67.92 -32.28
C LYS A 249 125.28 -66.46 -31.93
N SER A 250 124.34 -65.60 -31.48
CA SER A 250 122.87 -65.68 -31.39
C SER A 250 122.25 -64.30 -31.11
N SER A 251 120.93 -64.20 -31.32
CA SER A 251 120.01 -63.34 -30.55
C SER A 251 120.18 -63.57 -29.03
N GLU A 252 119.63 -62.80 -28.08
CA GLU A 252 118.49 -61.86 -28.03
C GLU A 252 118.50 -61.17 -26.64
N GLN A 253 117.63 -60.17 -26.40
CA GLN A 253 117.28 -59.64 -25.06
C GLN A 253 118.42 -58.95 -24.28
N VAL A 254 118.22 -58.07 -23.28
CA VAL A 254 117.15 -57.89 -22.27
C VAL A 254 116.89 -56.36 -22.11
N ILE A 255 115.65 -55.85 -22.13
CA ILE A 255 114.83 -55.38 -20.97
C ILE A 255 115.59 -54.56 -19.91
N ILE A 256 114.90 -53.61 -19.25
CA ILE A 256 115.37 -52.77 -18.11
C ILE A 256 116.24 -51.60 -18.63
N ASP A 257 115.91 -50.30 -18.45
CA ASP A 257 115.24 -49.61 -17.34
C ASP A 257 113.87 -49.00 -17.71
N LEU A 258 112.79 -49.14 -16.95
CA LEU A 258 112.53 -48.75 -15.54
C LEU A 258 112.45 -47.22 -15.26
N ARG A 259 111.19 -46.78 -15.14
CA ARG A 259 110.66 -45.88 -14.09
C ARG A 259 111.24 -44.46 -13.94
N LYS A 260 110.37 -43.45 -14.15
CA LYS A 260 110.14 -42.35 -13.18
C LYS A 260 108.91 -41.48 -13.51
N LYS A 261 107.76 -41.79 -12.89
CA LYS A 261 106.75 -40.83 -12.39
C LYS A 261 105.55 -41.57 -11.80
N ASP A 262 105.47 -41.67 -10.47
CA ASP A 262 104.20 -42.00 -9.79
C ASP A 262 104.18 -41.63 -8.29
N ILE A 263 104.44 -40.36 -7.96
CA ILE A 263 104.14 -39.79 -6.63
C ILE A 263 103.64 -38.34 -6.81
N GLU A 264 102.36 -38.17 -7.16
CA GLU A 264 101.64 -36.90 -6.93
C GLU A 264 100.09 -37.02 -6.93
N SER A 265 99.52 -38.16 -7.31
CA SER A 265 98.08 -38.28 -7.60
C SER A 265 97.17 -38.66 -6.41
N SER A 266 97.69 -38.84 -5.19
CA SER A 266 96.92 -39.52 -4.12
C SER A 266 96.21 -38.60 -3.10
N SER A 267 96.40 -37.28 -3.12
CA SER A 267 95.69 -36.35 -2.20
C SER A 267 94.34 -35.87 -2.77
N LYS A 268 94.31 -35.43 -4.04
CA LYS A 268 93.10 -34.89 -4.70
C LYS A 268 91.94 -35.89 -4.83
N VAL A 269 92.22 -37.20 -4.83
CA VAL A 269 91.20 -38.25 -4.96
C VAL A 269 90.34 -38.37 -3.69
N LEU A 270 90.88 -38.06 -2.51
CA LEU A 270 90.15 -38.20 -1.24
C LEU A 270 89.12 -37.08 -1.03
N ASP A 271 89.49 -35.84 -1.35
CA ASP A 271 88.61 -34.67 -1.20
C ASP A 271 87.44 -34.70 -2.19
N LEU A 272 87.69 -35.06 -3.46
CA LEU A 272 86.64 -35.27 -4.46
C LEU A 272 85.62 -36.32 -4.02
N LYS A 273 86.08 -37.41 -3.40
CA LYS A 273 85.22 -38.50 -2.92
C LYS A 273 84.27 -38.04 -1.79
N ASN A 274 84.73 -37.15 -0.91
CA ASN A 274 83.92 -36.60 0.17
C ASN A 274 82.90 -35.56 -0.32
N SER A 275 83.27 -34.67 -1.24
CA SER A 275 82.32 -33.72 -1.87
C SER A 275 81.22 -34.44 -2.65
N ILE A 276 81.56 -35.49 -3.39
CA ILE A 276 80.59 -36.33 -4.12
C ILE A 276 79.57 -36.98 -3.16
N LYS A 277 80.03 -37.52 -2.02
CA LYS A 277 79.14 -38.13 -1.01
C LYS A 277 78.12 -37.14 -0.44
N ASN A 278 78.52 -35.89 -0.21
CA ASN A 278 77.63 -34.83 0.30
C ASN A 278 76.62 -34.37 -0.76
N LEU A 279 77.02 -34.28 -2.03
CA LEU A 279 76.13 -33.97 -3.15
C LEU A 279 75.03 -35.03 -3.35
N TYR A 280 75.36 -36.32 -3.26
CA TYR A 280 74.35 -37.38 -3.30
C TYR A 280 73.31 -37.24 -2.17
N GLY A 281 73.73 -36.96 -0.94
CA GLY A 281 72.81 -36.78 0.20
C GLY A 281 71.82 -35.63 0.02
N LYS A 282 72.22 -34.52 -0.62
CA LYS A 282 71.33 -33.41 -0.96
C LYS A 282 70.36 -33.75 -2.11
N SER A 283 70.84 -34.48 -3.12
CA SER A 283 70.01 -34.91 -4.25
C SER A 283 68.86 -35.85 -3.82
N TYR A 284 69.10 -36.77 -2.88
CA TYR A 284 68.04 -37.64 -2.36
C TYR A 284 66.92 -36.85 -1.66
N LYS A 285 67.24 -35.90 -0.79
CA LYS A 285 66.22 -35.07 -0.11
C LYS A 285 65.39 -34.23 -1.08
N ALA A 286 66.03 -33.59 -2.06
CA ALA A 286 65.33 -32.82 -3.08
C ALA A 286 64.38 -33.68 -3.93
N ASN A 287 64.74 -34.92 -4.24
CA ASN A 287 63.87 -35.85 -4.96
C ASN A 287 62.63 -36.26 -4.15
N ASP A 288 62.74 -36.43 -2.83
CA ASP A 288 61.59 -36.78 -1.99
C ASP A 288 60.64 -35.58 -1.79
N GLU A 289 61.17 -34.36 -1.66
CA GLU A 289 60.36 -33.13 -1.71
C GLU A 289 59.60 -33.01 -3.04
N ILE A 290 60.27 -33.26 -4.19
CA ILE A 290 59.63 -33.25 -5.52
C ILE A 290 58.51 -34.31 -5.63
N LYS A 291 58.67 -35.50 -5.02
CA LYS A 291 57.59 -36.51 -4.97
C LYS A 291 56.38 -35.99 -4.19
N ILE A 292 56.59 -35.40 -3.02
CA ILE A 292 55.52 -34.85 -2.17
C ILE A 292 54.79 -33.71 -2.89
N LEU A 293 55.53 -32.77 -3.50
CA LEU A 293 54.93 -31.70 -4.31
C LEU A 293 54.14 -32.26 -5.50
N ASN A 294 54.62 -33.30 -6.20
CA ASN A 294 53.87 -33.92 -7.29
C ASN A 294 52.57 -34.60 -6.82
N ILE A 295 52.56 -35.21 -5.63
CA ILE A 295 51.34 -35.77 -5.03
C ILE A 295 50.34 -34.65 -4.70
N GLN A 296 50.81 -33.57 -4.05
CA GLN A 296 49.98 -32.39 -3.74
C GLN A 296 49.43 -31.73 -5.01
N LEU A 297 50.25 -31.58 -6.05
CA LEU A 297 49.84 -30.97 -7.32
C LEU A 297 48.84 -31.85 -8.09
N LYS A 298 48.91 -33.18 -7.94
CA LYS A 298 47.88 -34.10 -8.46
C LYS A 298 46.56 -33.97 -7.68
N ALA A 299 46.61 -33.83 -6.35
CA ALA A 299 45.43 -33.62 -5.52
C ALA A 299 44.74 -32.27 -5.83
N LEU A 300 45.53 -31.19 -5.94
CA LEU A 300 45.02 -29.85 -6.28
C LEU A 300 44.40 -29.81 -7.68
N ARG A 301 44.99 -30.51 -8.67
CA ARG A 301 44.38 -30.66 -10.00
C ARG A 301 43.02 -31.39 -9.95
N LYS A 302 42.86 -32.40 -9.09
CA LYS A 302 41.57 -33.08 -8.90
C LYS A 302 40.53 -32.11 -8.32
N GLN A 303 40.90 -31.35 -7.28
CA GLN A 303 40.01 -30.36 -6.67
C GLN A 303 39.63 -29.24 -7.65
N MET A 304 40.54 -28.78 -8.51
CA MET A 304 40.18 -27.81 -9.56
C MET A 304 39.20 -28.38 -10.58
N LEU A 305 39.34 -29.65 -11.00
CA LEU A 305 38.38 -30.29 -11.90
C LEU A 305 36.99 -30.46 -11.27
N GLU A 306 36.93 -30.81 -9.98
CA GLU A 306 35.68 -30.90 -9.21
C GLU A 306 35.01 -29.51 -9.07
N MET A 307 35.80 -28.47 -8.77
CA MET A 307 35.32 -27.09 -8.70
C MET A 307 34.82 -26.58 -10.05
N GLN A 308 35.53 -26.89 -11.14
CA GLN A 308 35.16 -26.52 -12.51
C GLN A 308 33.79 -27.14 -12.87
N ALA A 309 33.60 -28.43 -12.61
CA ALA A 309 32.34 -29.13 -12.87
C ALA A 309 31.15 -28.55 -12.07
N LEU A 310 31.37 -28.19 -10.81
CA LEU A 310 30.35 -27.52 -9.98
C LEU A 310 30.04 -26.10 -10.48
N LEU A 311 31.05 -25.35 -10.93
CA LEU A 311 30.87 -24.01 -11.48
C LEU A 311 30.07 -24.05 -12.78
N ASP A 312 30.33 -25.04 -13.64
CA ASP A 312 29.63 -25.18 -14.92
C ASP A 312 28.18 -25.69 -14.72
N ASP A 313 27.92 -26.65 -13.81
CA ASP A 313 26.55 -27.01 -13.37
C ASP A 313 25.80 -25.80 -12.76
N SER A 314 26.49 -24.95 -11.99
CA SER A 314 25.89 -23.72 -11.46
C SER A 314 25.55 -22.71 -12.56
N LYS A 315 26.38 -22.57 -13.60
CA LYS A 315 26.08 -21.69 -14.76
C LYS A 315 24.89 -22.19 -15.56
N ASP A 316 24.81 -23.49 -15.80
CA ASP A 316 23.70 -24.09 -16.55
C ASP A 316 22.37 -23.92 -15.80
N ARG A 317 22.38 -24.06 -14.47
CA ARG A 317 21.22 -23.75 -13.61
C ARG A 317 20.85 -22.26 -13.64
N ASP A 318 21.82 -21.36 -13.58
CA ASP A 318 21.61 -19.91 -13.70
C ASP A 318 20.96 -19.54 -15.05
N ILE A 319 21.36 -20.21 -16.14
CA ILE A 319 20.79 -20.03 -17.48
C ILE A 319 19.34 -20.52 -17.51
N ASP A 320 19.04 -21.70 -16.99
CA ASP A 320 17.66 -22.22 -16.92
C ASP A 320 16.77 -21.35 -16.02
N GLN A 321 17.26 -20.90 -14.87
CA GLN A 321 16.52 -19.98 -13.99
C GLN A 321 16.24 -18.64 -14.69
N LYS A 322 17.21 -18.04 -15.38
CA LYS A 322 16.99 -16.81 -16.16
C LYS A 322 15.98 -17.01 -17.30
N ALA A 323 16.02 -18.16 -17.98
CA ALA A 323 15.05 -18.52 -19.01
C ALA A 323 13.63 -18.63 -18.43
N ARG A 324 13.46 -19.32 -17.29
CA ARG A 324 12.17 -19.43 -16.57
C ARG A 324 11.66 -18.07 -16.11
N ILE A 325 12.51 -17.23 -15.50
CA ILE A 325 12.12 -15.88 -15.06
C ILE A 325 11.66 -15.03 -16.25
N SER A 326 12.33 -15.13 -17.40
CA SER A 326 11.91 -14.43 -18.63
C SER A 326 10.56 -14.93 -19.16
N ASP A 327 10.32 -16.24 -19.14
CA ASP A 327 9.05 -16.85 -19.57
C ASP A 327 7.89 -16.50 -18.61
N LEU A 328 8.12 -16.57 -17.29
CA LEU A 328 7.16 -16.13 -16.28
C LEU A 328 6.85 -14.63 -16.43
N GLY A 329 7.86 -13.79 -16.63
CA GLY A 329 7.67 -12.36 -16.86
C GLY A 329 6.84 -12.06 -18.11
N LYS A 330 7.05 -12.80 -19.21
CA LYS A 330 6.22 -12.70 -20.42
C LYS A 330 4.78 -13.14 -20.16
N LYS A 331 4.57 -14.27 -19.48
CA LYS A 331 3.24 -14.79 -19.14
C LYS A 331 2.48 -13.84 -18.21
N LEU A 332 3.14 -13.28 -17.20
CA LEU A 332 2.58 -12.29 -16.30
C LEU A 332 2.18 -11.01 -17.04
N ASN A 333 3.06 -10.49 -17.90
CA ASN A 333 2.76 -9.30 -18.70
C ASN A 333 1.61 -9.54 -19.69
N LEU A 334 1.50 -10.73 -20.28
CA LEU A 334 0.37 -11.10 -21.14
C LEU A 334 -0.94 -11.21 -20.36
N ALA A 335 -0.93 -11.87 -19.20
CA ALA A 335 -2.10 -12.00 -18.34
C ALA A 335 -2.56 -10.63 -17.79
N LEU A 336 -1.63 -9.77 -17.39
CA LEU A 336 -1.91 -8.41 -16.96
C LEU A 336 -2.46 -7.57 -18.11
N ALA A 337 -1.85 -7.60 -19.29
CA ALA A 337 -2.37 -6.89 -20.47
C ALA A 337 -3.77 -7.37 -20.87
N GLN A 338 -4.06 -8.67 -20.74
CA GLN A 338 -5.40 -9.21 -20.94
C GLN A 338 -6.39 -8.68 -19.89
N LYS A 339 -6.06 -8.71 -18.59
CA LYS A 339 -6.94 -8.20 -17.53
C LYS A 339 -7.17 -6.68 -17.61
N VAL A 340 -6.15 -5.89 -17.96
CA VAL A 340 -6.29 -4.46 -18.25
C VAL A 340 -7.18 -4.21 -19.48
N LYS A 341 -7.10 -5.06 -20.51
CA LYS A 341 -7.98 -4.99 -21.68
C LYS A 341 -9.44 -5.31 -21.30
N GLU A 342 -9.67 -6.42 -20.59
CA GLU A 342 -10.99 -6.81 -20.07
C GLU A 342 -11.60 -5.67 -19.23
N LEU A 343 -10.86 -5.11 -18.28
CA LEU A 343 -11.30 -3.95 -17.48
C LEU A 343 -11.61 -2.72 -18.34
N SER A 344 -10.82 -2.44 -19.39
CA SER A 344 -11.08 -1.30 -20.28
C SER A 344 -12.32 -1.51 -21.14
N GLU A 345 -12.60 -2.74 -21.58
CA GLU A 345 -13.80 -3.07 -22.36
C GLU A 345 -15.05 -2.93 -21.49
N TYR A 346 -15.06 -3.51 -20.28
CA TYR A 346 -16.14 -3.32 -19.31
C TYR A 346 -16.32 -1.84 -18.92
N ARG A 347 -15.23 -1.08 -18.76
CA ARG A 347 -15.33 0.36 -18.48
C ARG A 347 -16.05 1.08 -19.62
N SER A 348 -15.68 0.84 -20.86
CA SER A 348 -16.36 1.48 -22.00
C SER A 348 -17.82 1.07 -22.14
N GLU A 349 -18.19 -0.19 -21.89
CA GLU A 349 -19.59 -0.63 -21.90
C GLU A 349 -20.40 -0.02 -20.75
N PHE A 350 -19.89 -0.06 -19.52
CA PHE A 350 -20.50 0.53 -18.33
C PHE A 350 -20.76 2.04 -18.52
N PHE A 351 -19.76 2.79 -18.99
CA PHE A 351 -19.92 4.22 -19.27
C PHE A 351 -20.86 4.49 -20.45
N GLY A 352 -20.97 3.57 -21.41
CA GLY A 352 -21.96 3.60 -22.48
C GLY A 352 -23.38 3.51 -21.94
N LYS A 353 -23.71 2.44 -21.21
CA LYS A 353 -25.04 2.25 -20.60
C LYS A 353 -25.38 3.35 -19.60
N LEU A 354 -24.43 3.74 -18.75
CA LEU A 354 -24.63 4.81 -17.78
C LEU A 354 -24.85 6.18 -18.46
N LYS A 355 -24.23 6.42 -19.63
CA LYS A 355 -24.51 7.59 -20.47
C LYS A 355 -25.92 7.55 -21.09
N GLU A 356 -26.42 6.39 -21.49
CA GLU A 356 -27.80 6.25 -22.00
C GLU A 356 -28.82 6.54 -20.90
N ILE A 357 -28.62 6.00 -19.69
CA ILE A 357 -29.52 6.21 -18.53
C ILE A 357 -29.50 7.69 -18.06
N LEU A 358 -28.35 8.36 -18.12
CA LEU A 358 -28.18 9.75 -17.68
C LEU A 358 -28.41 10.80 -18.79
N GLY A 359 -28.89 10.39 -19.97
CA GLY A 359 -28.92 11.16 -21.21
C GLY A 359 -29.53 12.57 -21.14
N ASP A 360 -28.97 13.47 -21.96
CA ASP A 360 -29.42 14.84 -22.26
C ASP A 360 -29.66 15.79 -21.06
N ARG A 361 -28.89 15.62 -19.97
CA ARG A 361 -28.83 16.58 -18.87
C ARG A 361 -27.74 17.65 -19.09
N SER A 362 -28.11 18.92 -19.05
CA SER A 362 -27.20 20.07 -19.16
C SER A 362 -26.11 20.12 -18.08
N ASP A 363 -26.37 19.50 -16.93
CA ASP A 363 -25.63 19.71 -15.68
C ASP A 363 -24.48 18.69 -15.50
N ILE A 364 -24.48 17.63 -16.34
CA ILE A 364 -23.50 16.54 -16.30
C ILE A 364 -22.71 16.55 -17.60
N LYS A 365 -21.39 16.77 -17.53
CA LYS A 365 -20.51 16.66 -18.70
C LYS A 365 -19.77 15.33 -18.68
N ILE A 366 -19.81 14.62 -19.80
CA ILE A 366 -19.11 13.34 -19.98
C ILE A 366 -17.85 13.60 -20.80
N ILE A 367 -16.67 13.36 -20.23
CA ILE A 367 -15.38 13.55 -20.92
C ILE A 367 -14.57 12.25 -20.81
N GLY A 368 -14.61 11.47 -21.89
CA GLY A 368 -14.13 10.08 -21.86
C GLY A 368 -14.88 9.28 -20.79
N ASP A 369 -14.14 8.53 -19.98
CA ASP A 369 -14.68 7.67 -18.92
C ASP A 369 -14.83 8.42 -17.59
N ARG A 370 -15.35 9.65 -17.63
CA ARG A 370 -15.57 10.51 -16.45
C ARG A 370 -16.89 11.27 -16.53
N PHE A 371 -17.67 11.24 -15.45
CA PHE A 371 -18.82 12.12 -15.24
C PHE A 371 -18.40 13.33 -14.43
N ILE A 372 -18.61 14.53 -14.98
CA ILE A 372 -18.23 15.80 -14.36
C ILE A 372 -19.48 16.55 -13.94
N PHE A 373 -19.61 16.77 -12.63
CA PHE A 373 -20.65 17.58 -12.00
C PHE A 373 -20.06 18.93 -11.59
N GLN A 374 -20.75 20.03 -11.89
CA GLN A 374 -20.35 21.34 -11.39
C GLN A 374 -20.62 21.44 -9.88
N SER A 375 -19.65 21.91 -9.09
CA SER A 375 -19.78 21.93 -7.62
C SER A 375 -20.92 22.82 -7.14
N GLU A 376 -21.30 23.85 -7.89
CA GLU A 376 -22.43 24.75 -7.57
C GLU A 376 -23.80 24.07 -7.66
N VAL A 377 -23.91 22.99 -8.44
CA VAL A 377 -25.13 22.19 -8.53
C VAL A 377 -25.26 21.27 -7.31
N LEU A 378 -24.14 20.74 -6.82
CA LEU A 378 -24.11 19.79 -5.70
C LEU A 378 -24.01 20.46 -4.30
N PHE A 379 -23.34 21.61 -4.19
CA PHE A 379 -22.96 22.23 -2.91
C PHE A 379 -23.23 23.75 -2.89
N GLY A 380 -23.39 24.31 -1.70
CA GLY A 380 -23.28 25.76 -1.49
C GLY A 380 -21.85 26.29 -1.73
N SER A 381 -21.74 27.61 -1.89
CA SER A 381 -20.44 28.28 -2.07
C SER A 381 -19.58 28.14 -0.81
N GLY A 382 -18.36 27.62 -0.95
CA GLY A 382 -17.47 27.34 0.19
C GLY A 382 -17.91 26.19 1.10
N GLU A 383 -19.00 25.48 0.79
CA GLU A 383 -19.55 24.39 1.59
C GLU A 383 -19.21 23.01 1.02
N SER A 384 -19.23 21.99 1.87
CA SER A 384 -19.07 20.58 1.50
C SER A 384 -20.32 19.73 1.73
N GLU A 385 -21.41 20.30 2.25
CA GLU A 385 -22.66 19.57 2.44
C GLU A 385 -23.49 19.60 1.16
N ILE A 386 -24.03 18.44 0.78
CA ILE A 386 -24.76 18.29 -0.49
C ILE A 386 -26.15 18.92 -0.33
N ASN A 387 -26.47 19.86 -1.21
CA ASN A 387 -27.77 20.52 -1.23
C ASN A 387 -28.90 19.56 -1.70
N ILE A 388 -30.16 19.98 -1.58
CA ILE A 388 -31.33 19.12 -1.87
C ILE A 388 -31.37 18.68 -3.35
N GLU A 389 -31.02 19.55 -4.29
CA GLU A 389 -30.97 19.19 -5.72
C GLU A 389 -29.78 18.27 -6.01
N GLY A 390 -28.61 18.53 -5.42
CA GLY A 390 -27.45 17.64 -5.50
C GLY A 390 -27.74 16.23 -5.00
N LYS A 391 -28.46 16.09 -3.88
CA LYS A 391 -28.94 14.78 -3.38
C LYS A 391 -29.88 14.10 -4.38
N ARG A 392 -30.81 14.86 -4.99
CA ARG A 392 -31.72 14.34 -6.03
C ARG A 392 -30.99 13.89 -7.30
N GLN A 393 -29.94 14.60 -7.71
CA GLN A 393 -29.13 14.22 -8.88
C GLN A 393 -28.27 12.99 -8.58
N LEU A 394 -27.59 12.96 -7.43
CA LEU A 394 -26.79 11.83 -7.01
C LEU A 394 -27.63 10.58 -6.76
N ALA A 395 -28.85 10.68 -6.24
CA ALA A 395 -29.72 9.51 -6.04
C ALA A 395 -30.07 8.80 -7.37
N LYS A 396 -30.29 9.58 -8.46
CA LYS A 396 -30.51 9.02 -9.80
C LYS A 396 -29.25 8.34 -10.35
N LEU A 397 -28.09 8.95 -10.11
CA LEU A 397 -26.80 8.34 -10.44
C LEU A 397 -26.58 7.05 -9.64
N SER A 398 -26.93 7.01 -8.35
CA SER A 398 -26.80 5.82 -7.51
C SER A 398 -27.65 4.67 -8.00
N GLY A 399 -28.90 4.90 -8.37
CA GLY A 399 -29.76 3.88 -8.98
C GLY A 399 -29.14 3.30 -10.24
N ALA A 400 -28.75 4.16 -11.18
CA ALA A 400 -28.10 3.75 -12.42
C ALA A 400 -26.75 3.02 -12.23
N ILE A 401 -26.00 3.34 -11.16
CA ILE A 401 -24.80 2.59 -10.79
C ILE A 401 -25.20 1.21 -10.28
N LEU A 402 -26.15 1.11 -9.34
CA LEU A 402 -26.59 -0.17 -8.76
C LEU A 402 -27.13 -1.13 -9.84
N ASP A 403 -27.97 -0.65 -10.75
CA ASP A 403 -28.50 -1.45 -11.86
C ASP A 403 -27.39 -2.04 -12.75
N LEU A 404 -26.27 -1.32 -12.90
CA LEU A 404 -25.11 -1.74 -13.70
C LEU A 404 -24.05 -2.51 -12.89
N MET A 405 -24.10 -2.48 -11.56
CA MET A 405 -23.16 -3.21 -10.70
C MET A 405 -23.32 -4.72 -10.84
N ASP A 406 -24.55 -5.19 -10.99
CA ASP A 406 -24.88 -6.61 -11.16
C ASP A 406 -24.44 -7.18 -12.52
N GLU A 407 -24.17 -6.32 -13.51
CA GLU A 407 -23.62 -6.74 -14.81
C GLU A 407 -22.09 -6.94 -14.79
N ILE A 408 -21.37 -6.37 -13.82
CA ILE A 408 -19.90 -6.46 -13.76
C ILE A 408 -19.49 -7.74 -13.02
N PRO A 409 -18.70 -8.65 -13.63
CA PRO A 409 -18.24 -9.86 -12.98
C PRO A 409 -17.50 -9.62 -11.66
N SER A 410 -17.77 -10.46 -10.66
CA SER A 410 -17.23 -10.30 -9.29
C SER A 410 -15.70 -10.42 -9.20
N ASP A 411 -15.04 -11.04 -10.19
CA ASP A 411 -13.57 -11.12 -10.27
C ASP A 411 -12.91 -9.83 -10.76
N VAL A 412 -13.68 -8.85 -11.25
CA VAL A 412 -13.18 -7.53 -11.66
C VAL A 412 -13.05 -6.62 -10.45
N ASN A 413 -11.81 -6.29 -10.06
CA ASN A 413 -11.52 -5.36 -8.97
C ASN A 413 -11.65 -3.88 -9.39
N TRP A 414 -12.87 -3.46 -9.74
CA TRP A 414 -13.19 -2.07 -10.02
C TRP A 414 -13.52 -1.28 -8.74
N ILE A 415 -13.17 0.01 -8.75
CA ILE A 415 -13.57 1.02 -7.76
C ILE A 415 -14.10 2.25 -8.51
N LEU A 416 -15.23 2.79 -8.06
CA LEU A 416 -15.73 4.10 -8.44
C LEU A 416 -15.04 5.17 -7.58
N ARG A 417 -14.07 5.88 -8.17
CA ARG A 417 -13.40 7.00 -7.50
C ARG A 417 -14.13 8.31 -7.77
N VAL A 418 -14.35 9.06 -6.70
CA VAL A 418 -14.91 10.41 -6.68
C VAL A 418 -13.78 11.39 -6.39
N ASP A 419 -13.43 12.19 -7.39
CA ASP A 419 -12.39 13.22 -7.29
C ASP A 419 -13.02 14.59 -7.09
N GLY A 420 -12.62 15.28 -6.02
CA GLY A 420 -13.01 16.65 -5.73
C GLY A 420 -11.98 17.65 -6.25
N HIS A 421 -12.45 18.73 -6.87
CA HIS A 421 -11.61 19.84 -7.36
C HIS A 421 -12.14 21.21 -6.92
N THR A 422 -11.23 22.17 -6.83
CA THR A 422 -11.53 23.60 -6.68
C THR A 422 -10.97 24.38 -7.86
N ASP A 423 -11.35 25.66 -7.95
CA ASP A 423 -10.54 26.63 -8.67
C ASP A 423 -9.36 27.11 -7.80
N LYS A 424 -8.57 28.04 -8.34
CA LYS A 424 -7.33 28.56 -7.74
C LYS A 424 -7.52 29.71 -6.75
N GLN A 425 -8.75 30.21 -6.54
CA GLN A 425 -9.01 31.22 -5.52
C GLN A 425 -8.78 30.59 -4.14
N PRO A 426 -7.97 31.18 -3.25
CA PRO A 426 -7.71 30.58 -1.94
C PRO A 426 -8.97 30.62 -1.06
N ILE A 427 -9.50 29.45 -0.67
CA ILE A 427 -10.49 29.40 0.40
C ILE A 427 -9.81 29.50 1.78
N LYS A 428 -10.40 30.32 2.66
CA LYS A 428 -10.09 30.34 4.08
C LYS A 428 -11.35 30.74 4.86
N ASN A 429 -11.97 29.78 5.53
CA ASN A 429 -13.12 30.03 6.40
C ASN A 429 -13.00 29.19 7.70
N ALA A 430 -14.00 29.25 8.58
CA ALA A 430 -13.95 28.54 9.86
C ALA A 430 -13.98 26.99 9.75
N LYS A 431 -14.26 26.45 8.55
CA LYS A 431 -14.42 25.01 8.29
C LYS A 431 -13.29 24.41 7.44
N PHE A 432 -12.66 25.21 6.58
CA PHE A 432 -11.59 24.79 5.66
C PHE A 432 -10.45 25.83 5.61
N ASN A 433 -9.22 25.37 5.82
CA ASN A 433 -8.01 26.18 5.76
C ASN A 433 -7.34 26.14 4.39
N SER A 434 -7.75 25.22 3.52
CA SER A 434 -7.17 25.03 2.18
C SER A 434 -8.19 24.52 1.16
N ASN A 435 -7.90 24.77 -0.12
CA ASN A 435 -8.63 24.22 -1.25
C ASN A 435 -8.57 22.68 -1.29
N TRP A 436 -7.44 22.12 -0.88
CA TRP A 436 -7.27 20.67 -0.72
C TRP A 436 -8.28 20.10 0.29
N GLU A 437 -8.40 20.67 1.49
CA GLU A 437 -9.39 20.27 2.50
C GLU A 437 -10.83 20.35 1.98
N LEU A 438 -11.22 21.47 1.33
CA LEU A 438 -12.55 21.63 0.75
C LEU A 438 -12.84 20.55 -0.30
N SER A 439 -11.87 20.28 -1.18
CA SER A 439 -12.00 19.30 -2.25
C SER A 439 -12.17 17.87 -1.70
N SER A 440 -11.37 17.50 -0.70
CA SER A 440 -11.45 16.23 0.02
C SER A 440 -12.80 16.09 0.73
N ALA A 441 -13.25 17.12 1.45
CA ALA A 441 -14.51 17.10 2.18
C ALA A 441 -15.73 16.96 1.25
N ARG A 442 -15.70 17.60 0.08
CA ARG A 442 -16.74 17.45 -0.95
C ARG A 442 -16.77 16.03 -1.54
N ALA A 443 -15.62 15.48 -1.91
CA ALA A 443 -15.52 14.10 -2.42
C ALA A 443 -16.00 13.07 -1.37
N ILE A 444 -15.60 13.22 -0.11
CA ILE A 444 -16.05 12.38 1.00
C ILE A 444 -17.57 12.49 1.20
N SER A 445 -18.15 13.68 1.09
CA SER A 445 -19.59 13.87 1.26
C SER A 445 -20.39 13.15 0.18
N VAL A 446 -19.91 13.19 -1.08
CA VAL A 446 -20.51 12.42 -2.20
C VAL A 446 -20.38 10.92 -1.93
N VAL A 447 -19.20 10.42 -1.56
CA VAL A 447 -19.01 8.99 -1.24
C VAL A 447 -19.92 8.53 -0.09
N LYS A 448 -20.05 9.32 0.99
CA LYS A 448 -20.98 9.02 2.09
C LYS A 448 -22.43 8.94 1.63
N PHE A 449 -22.84 9.84 0.72
CA PHE A 449 -24.17 9.80 0.15
C PHE A 449 -24.38 8.59 -0.77
N LEU A 450 -23.41 8.23 -1.61
CA LEU A 450 -23.46 7.03 -2.45
C LEU A 450 -23.57 5.74 -1.60
N ILE A 451 -22.85 5.66 -0.48
CA ILE A 451 -22.98 4.57 0.52
C ILE A 451 -24.40 4.55 1.11
N GLN A 452 -24.95 5.71 1.47
CA GLN A 452 -26.33 5.82 1.99
C GLN A 452 -27.38 5.36 0.96
N MET A 453 -27.12 5.51 -0.33
CA MET A 453 -27.98 5.00 -1.41
C MET A 453 -27.76 3.51 -1.72
N GLY A 454 -26.88 2.81 -1.00
CA GLY A 454 -26.68 1.35 -1.08
C GLY A 454 -25.44 0.89 -1.83
N ILE A 455 -24.61 1.80 -2.37
CA ILE A 455 -23.37 1.39 -3.06
C ILE A 455 -22.34 0.86 -2.03
N PRO A 456 -21.81 -0.36 -2.19
CA PRO A 456 -20.85 -0.97 -1.27
C PRO A 456 -19.62 -0.08 -1.01
N PRO A 457 -19.23 0.16 0.26
CA PRO A 457 -18.09 1.01 0.60
C PRO A 457 -16.75 0.54 -0.01
N ASN A 458 -16.56 -0.77 -0.18
CA ASN A 458 -15.37 -1.36 -0.82
C ASN A 458 -15.28 -1.11 -2.33
N ARG A 459 -16.33 -0.58 -2.96
CA ARG A 459 -16.36 -0.17 -4.37
C ARG A 459 -16.21 1.35 -4.55
N LEU A 460 -15.93 2.10 -3.48
CA LEU A 460 -15.88 3.57 -3.50
C LEU A 460 -14.55 4.11 -2.97
N ALA A 461 -14.05 5.17 -3.61
CA ALA A 461 -12.91 5.95 -3.12
C ALA A 461 -13.18 7.45 -3.24
N ALA A 462 -12.78 8.23 -2.24
CA ALA A 462 -12.78 9.70 -2.29
C ALA A 462 -11.35 10.21 -2.47
N THR A 463 -11.14 11.26 -3.26
CA THR A 463 -9.82 11.91 -3.42
C THR A 463 -10.00 13.41 -3.58
N GLY A 464 -9.28 14.20 -2.77
CA GLY A 464 -9.19 15.65 -2.96
C GLY A 464 -7.96 16.03 -3.79
N LEU A 465 -8.19 16.76 -4.88
CA LEU A 465 -7.15 17.22 -5.81
C LEU A 465 -6.94 18.74 -5.77
N GLY A 466 -7.76 19.46 -5.00
CA GLY A 466 -7.70 20.92 -4.87
C GLY A 466 -7.72 21.64 -6.22
N GLU A 467 -6.88 22.66 -6.32
CA GLU A 467 -6.64 23.49 -7.51
C GLU A 467 -5.63 22.86 -8.50
N PHE A 468 -4.97 21.75 -8.14
CA PHE A 468 -3.79 21.24 -8.84
C PHE A 468 -4.07 20.46 -10.13
N GLN A 469 -5.34 20.28 -10.49
CA GLN A 469 -5.76 19.68 -11.77
C GLN A 469 -6.88 20.52 -12.41
N PRO A 470 -6.55 21.73 -12.92
CA PRO A 470 -7.49 22.54 -13.68
C PRO A 470 -7.82 21.90 -15.03
N ILE A 471 -9.08 22.00 -15.45
CA ILE A 471 -9.52 21.69 -16.82
C ILE A 471 -9.64 22.93 -17.69
N ASP A 472 -9.64 24.11 -17.07
CA ASP A 472 -9.60 25.39 -17.74
C ASP A 472 -8.55 26.28 -17.06
N ASN A 473 -7.63 26.84 -17.84
CA ASN A 473 -6.53 27.66 -17.34
C ASN A 473 -6.81 29.17 -17.46
N TYR A 474 -8.01 29.57 -17.88
CA TYR A 474 -8.40 30.98 -17.92
C TYR A 474 -8.73 31.54 -16.53
N ASP A 475 -8.27 32.77 -16.29
CA ASP A 475 -8.39 33.49 -15.01
C ASP A 475 -9.72 34.25 -14.88
N ASP A 476 -10.79 33.68 -15.40
CA ASP A 476 -12.14 34.26 -15.41
C ASP A 476 -13.16 33.41 -14.62
N GLN A 477 -14.34 33.98 -14.41
CA GLN A 477 -15.39 33.34 -13.61
C GLN A 477 -15.87 32.01 -14.21
N GLU A 478 -15.78 31.84 -15.53
CA GLU A 478 -16.20 30.63 -16.23
C GLU A 478 -15.14 29.52 -16.13
N GLY A 479 -13.85 29.86 -16.23
CA GLY A 479 -12.74 28.97 -15.93
C GLY A 479 -12.77 28.49 -14.47
N TYR A 480 -13.00 29.40 -13.52
CA TYR A 480 -13.17 29.03 -12.11
C TYR A 480 -14.40 28.12 -11.91
N ARG A 481 -15.55 28.43 -12.53
CA ARG A 481 -16.77 27.60 -12.47
C ARG A 481 -16.56 26.20 -13.05
N LYS A 482 -15.80 26.06 -14.14
CA LYS A 482 -15.42 24.75 -14.70
C LYS A 482 -14.50 23.97 -13.77
N ASN A 483 -13.52 24.63 -13.15
CA ASN A 483 -12.56 23.97 -12.27
C ASN A 483 -13.19 23.47 -10.96
N ARG A 484 -14.16 24.22 -10.40
CA ARG A 484 -15.03 23.79 -9.28
C ARG A 484 -15.95 22.64 -9.72
N ARG A 485 -15.47 21.41 -9.62
CA ARG A 485 -16.20 20.20 -10.05
C ARG A 485 -15.97 18.99 -9.16
N ILE A 486 -16.87 18.01 -9.28
CA ILE A 486 -16.65 16.63 -8.87
C ILE A 486 -16.54 15.78 -10.13
N GLU A 487 -15.49 14.96 -10.24
CA GLU A 487 -15.39 13.93 -11.27
C GLU A 487 -15.68 12.56 -10.66
N LEU A 488 -16.46 11.72 -11.34
CA LEU A 488 -16.63 10.31 -11.00
C LEU A 488 -16.10 9.44 -12.13
N LYS A 489 -15.21 8.49 -11.79
CA LYS A 489 -14.53 7.62 -12.76
C LYS A 489 -14.26 6.23 -12.19
N LEU A 490 -14.35 5.20 -13.03
CA LEU A 490 -13.92 3.85 -12.65
C LEU A 490 -12.39 3.72 -12.73
N THR A 491 -11.82 3.04 -11.75
CA THR A 491 -10.40 2.69 -11.65
C THR A 491 -10.26 1.23 -11.23
N GLU A 492 -9.09 0.65 -11.47
CA GLU A 492 -8.65 -0.58 -10.79
C GLU A 492 -8.40 -0.25 -9.30
N GLY A 493 -8.69 -1.20 -8.43
CA GLY A 493 -8.55 -1.10 -6.96
C GLY A 493 -7.47 -1.97 -6.36
#